data_AF-A7RYH9-F1
#
_entry.id   AF-A7RYH9-F1
#
_cell.length_a   1.000
_cell.length_b   1.000
_cell.length_c   1.000
_cell.angle_alpha   90.00
_cell.angle_beta   90.00
_cell.angle_gamma   90.00
#
_symmetry.space_group_name_H-M   'P 1'
#
loop_
_entity.id
_entity.type
_entity.pdbx_description
1 polymer ?
#
loop_
_entity_poly.entity_id
_entity_poly.type
_entity_poly.pdbx_seq_one_letter_code
_entity_poly.pdbx_strand_id
1 'polypeptide(L)'
;MDDKLKGLEDRLKSLSQAYEDASIDKCRQFELTQTLDAQLTQAAYFEKVLASGRQKWLYILQSIRNRLNAIAGGVAVAAAFSSYLGPYNFSFRRDMMTVHWPACLEERGTILFNDCKGRIEKP
;
A
#
# COMPACT_ATOMS: atom_id res chain seq x y z
N MET A 1 47.43 -5.61 60.19
CA MET A 1 46.64 -6.53 59.34
C MET A 1 45.36 -5.85 58.85
N ASP A 2 44.83 -4.92 59.65
CA ASP A 2 43.56 -4.22 59.42
C ASP A 2 43.54 -3.25 58.23
N ASP A 3 44.65 -2.56 57.92
CA ASP A 3 44.70 -1.64 56.76
C ASP A 3 44.58 -2.36 55.40
N LYS A 4 45.14 -3.57 55.30
CA LYS A 4 44.99 -4.40 54.10
C LYS A 4 43.57 -4.94 53.96
N LEU A 5 42.92 -5.21 55.09
CA LEU A 5 41.55 -5.67 55.18
C LEU A 5 40.58 -4.55 54.74
N LYS A 6 40.75 -3.33 55.26
CA LYS A 6 40.00 -2.15 54.83
C LYS A 6 40.18 -1.83 53.34
N GLY A 7 41.43 -1.87 52.85
CA GLY A 7 41.69 -1.62 51.42
C GLY A 7 41.09 -2.66 50.48
N LEU A 8 40.93 -3.90 50.94
CA LEU A 8 40.19 -4.95 50.22
C LEU A 8 38.67 -4.69 50.25
N GLU A 9 38.14 -4.25 51.40
CA GLU A 9 36.73 -3.90 51.59
C GLU A 9 36.31 -2.72 50.71
N ASP A 10 37.12 -1.67 50.65
CA ASP A 10 36.90 -0.49 49.81
C ASP A 10 36.93 -0.84 48.32
N ARG A 11 37.86 -1.71 47.91
CA ARG A 11 37.92 -2.22 46.53
C ARG A 11 36.71 -3.08 46.21
N LEU A 12 36.27 -3.93 47.12
CA LEU A 12 35.11 -4.79 46.94
C LEU A 12 33.83 -3.95 46.79
N LYS A 13 33.70 -2.89 47.58
CA LYS A 13 32.59 -1.92 47.50
C LYS A 13 32.62 -1.11 46.20
N SER A 14 33.79 -0.65 45.78
CA SER A 14 33.94 0.04 44.49
C SER A 14 33.60 -0.87 43.32
N LEU A 15 34.02 -2.14 43.38
CA LEU A 15 33.72 -3.12 42.34
C LEU A 15 32.23 -3.48 42.30
N SER A 16 31.58 -3.61 43.46
CA SER A 16 30.14 -3.89 43.52
C SER A 16 29.33 -2.73 42.94
N GLN A 17 29.72 -1.49 43.24
CA GLN A 17 29.04 -0.31 42.72
C GLN A 17 29.23 -0.18 41.20
N ALA A 18 30.45 -0.37 40.70
CA ALA A 18 30.71 -0.37 39.26
C ALA A 18 29.95 -1.50 38.53
N TYR A 19 29.77 -2.65 39.18
CA TYR A 19 28.97 -3.74 38.64
C TYR A 19 27.47 -3.41 38.60
N GLU A 20 26.93 -2.79 39.65
CA GLU A 20 25.54 -2.32 39.67
C GLU A 20 25.29 -1.28 38.56
N ASP A 21 26.18 -0.29 38.42
CA ASP A 21 26.07 0.73 37.37
C ASP A 21 26.13 0.11 35.97
N ALA A 22 27.07 -0.80 35.72
CA ALA A 22 27.16 -1.54 34.46
C ALA A 22 25.92 -2.42 34.19
N SER A 23 25.32 -2.98 35.25
CA SER A 23 24.10 -3.78 35.13
C SER A 23 22.89 -2.90 34.78
N ILE A 24 22.78 -1.70 35.36
CA ILE A 24 21.73 -0.73 35.05
C ILE A 24 21.84 -0.29 33.59
N ASP A 25 23.04 0.06 33.13
CA ASP A 25 23.29 0.45 31.74
C ASP A 25 22.97 -0.68 30.77
N LYS A 26 23.31 -1.92 31.11
CA LYS A 26 22.96 -3.10 30.31
C LYS A 26 21.45 -3.28 30.20
N CYS A 27 20.70 -3.14 31.29
CA CYS A 27 19.24 -3.21 31.27
C CYS A 27 18.64 -2.12 30.38
N ARG A 28 19.12 -0.88 30.52
CA ARG A 28 18.68 0.25 29.69
C ARG A 28 18.95 0.04 28.20
N GLN A 29 20.13 -0.45 27.85
CA GLN A 29 20.48 -0.77 26.47
C GLN A 29 19.59 -1.89 25.91
N PHE A 30 19.28 -2.89 26.74
CA PHE A 30 18.38 -3.98 26.35
C PHE A 30 16.97 -3.48 26.05
N GLU A 31 16.39 -2.65 26.92
CA GLU A 31 15.08 -2.03 26.70
C GLU A 31 15.04 -1.18 25.43
N LEU A 32 16.07 -0.35 25.21
CA LEU A 32 16.19 0.46 24.00
C LEU A 32 16.21 -0.43 22.75
N THR A 33 17.00 -1.51 22.78
CA THR A 33 17.11 -2.44 21.66
C THR A 33 15.77 -3.12 21.35
N GLN A 34 15.02 -3.51 22.39
CA GLN A 34 13.69 -4.10 22.23
C GLN A 34 12.69 -3.13 21.58
N THR A 35 12.71 -1.85 22.00
CA THR A 35 11.83 -0.84 21.38
C THR A 35 12.19 -0.57 19.92
N LEU A 36 13.48 -0.52 19.61
CA LEU A 36 13.96 -0.34 18.23
C LEU A 36 13.58 -1.52 17.35
N ASP A 37 13.69 -2.76 17.84
CA ASP A 37 13.33 -3.96 17.08
C ASP A 37 11.83 -3.98 16.73
N ALA A 38 10.97 -3.58 17.68
CA ALA A 38 9.54 -3.42 17.43
C ALA A 38 9.24 -2.36 16.36
N GLN A 39 9.91 -1.20 16.44
CA GLN A 39 9.77 -0.13 15.44
C GLN A 39 10.26 -0.57 14.06
N LEU A 40 11.37 -1.29 13.99
CA LEU A 40 11.97 -1.77 12.75
C LEU A 40 11.05 -2.81 12.08
N THR A 41 10.47 -3.71 12.88
CA THR A 41 9.46 -4.67 12.40
C THR A 41 8.24 -3.96 11.82
N GLN A 42 7.76 -2.92 12.51
CA GLN A 42 6.62 -2.12 12.02
C GLN A 42 6.97 -1.34 10.76
N ALA A 43 8.16 -0.75 10.67
CA ALA A 43 8.63 -0.05 9.48
C ALA A 43 8.76 -1.00 8.28
N ALA A 44 9.28 -2.21 8.47
CA ALA A 44 9.36 -3.23 7.44
C ALA A 44 7.96 -3.69 6.95
N TYR A 45 6.98 -3.74 7.86
CA TYR A 45 5.59 -3.98 7.47
C TYR A 45 5.04 -2.83 6.61
N PHE A 46 5.24 -1.58 7.01
CA PHE A 46 4.78 -0.43 6.24
C PHE A 46 5.45 -0.33 4.88
N GLU A 47 6.75 -0.64 4.78
CA GLU A 47 7.47 -0.69 3.52
C GLU A 47 6.78 -1.64 2.53
N LYS A 48 6.44 -2.87 2.98
CA LYS A 48 5.74 -3.86 2.13
C LYS A 48 4.38 -3.33 1.67
N VAL A 49 3.59 -2.77 2.58
CA VAL A 49 2.26 -2.22 2.26
C VAL A 49 2.38 -1.05 1.28
N LEU A 50 3.26 -0.10 1.56
CA LEU A 50 3.47 1.09 0.73
C LEU A 50 4.06 0.74 -0.65
N ALA A 51 4.96 -0.25 -0.73
CA ALA A 51 5.48 -0.73 -2.00
C ALA A 51 4.36 -1.28 -2.89
N SER A 52 3.45 -2.09 -2.32
CA SER A 52 2.29 -2.61 -3.04
C SER A 52 1.29 -1.51 -3.45
N GLY A 53 1.10 -0.50 -2.59
CA GLY A 53 0.26 0.66 -2.87
C GLY A 53 0.83 1.53 -3.98
N ARG A 54 2.15 1.78 -3.95
CA ARG A 54 2.87 2.59 -4.92
C ARG A 54 2.69 2.07 -6.34
N GLN A 55 2.82 0.77 -6.56
CA GLN A 55 2.61 0.17 -7.90
C GLN A 55 1.19 0.45 -8.42
N LYS A 56 0.17 0.31 -7.57
CA LYS A 56 -1.22 0.61 -7.93
C LYS A 56 -1.42 2.09 -8.24
N TRP A 57 -0.86 2.99 -7.42
CA TRP A 57 -0.98 4.42 -7.63
C TRP A 57 -0.28 4.88 -8.92
N LEU A 58 0.87 4.30 -9.25
CA LEU A 58 1.55 4.58 -10.52
C LEU A 58 0.72 4.14 -11.72
N TYR A 59 0.09 2.95 -11.65
CA TYR A 59 -0.84 2.49 -12.69
C TYR A 59 -2.05 3.42 -12.84
N ILE A 60 -2.64 3.84 -11.72
CA ILE A 60 -3.75 4.81 -11.74
C ILE A 60 -3.29 6.12 -12.36
N LEU A 61 -2.14 6.65 -11.95
CA LEU A 61 -1.59 7.90 -12.48
C LEU A 61 -1.39 7.85 -13.99
N GLN A 62 -0.83 6.75 -14.50
CA GLN A 62 -0.63 6.56 -15.93
C GLN A 62 -1.96 6.42 -16.70
N SER A 63 -2.97 5.80 -16.09
CA SER A 63 -4.29 5.63 -16.71
C SER A 63 -5.18 6.87 -16.67
N ILE A 64 -4.96 7.84 -15.76
CA ILE A 64 -5.80 9.05 -15.64
C ILE A 64 -5.90 9.80 -16.97
N ARG A 65 -4.80 9.98 -17.70
CA ARG A 65 -4.83 10.71 -18.98
C ARG A 65 -5.68 9.98 -20.03
N ASN A 66 -5.56 8.66 -20.10
CA ASN A 66 -6.37 7.84 -21.01
C ASN A 66 -7.85 7.84 -20.62
N ARG A 67 -8.14 7.78 -19.31
CA ARG A 67 -9.50 7.86 -18.77
C ARG A 67 -10.13 9.21 -19.09
N LEU A 68 -9.41 10.31 -18.91
CA LEU A 68 -9.88 11.65 -19.22
C LEU A 68 -10.30 11.78 -20.70
N ASN A 69 -9.48 11.29 -21.62
CA ASN A 69 -9.82 11.28 -23.04
C ASN A 69 -11.04 10.41 -23.36
N ALA A 70 -11.30 9.39 -22.57
CA ALA A 70 -12.41 8.45 -22.79
C ALA A 70 -13.73 8.85 -22.10
N ILE A 71 -13.75 9.91 -21.29
CA ILE A 71 -14.97 10.37 -20.59
C ILE A 71 -16.07 10.68 -21.60
N ALA A 72 -15.74 11.35 -22.69
CA ALA A 72 -16.72 11.74 -23.71
C ALA A 72 -17.43 10.51 -24.32
N GLY A 73 -16.67 9.47 -24.66
CA GLY A 73 -17.23 8.20 -25.15
C GLY A 73 -18.11 7.52 -24.09
N GLY A 74 -17.63 7.45 -22.85
CA GLY A 74 -18.37 6.83 -21.74
C GLY A 74 -19.70 7.54 -21.43
N VAL A 75 -19.69 8.87 -21.41
CA VAL A 75 -20.91 9.69 -21.20
C VAL A 75 -21.88 9.53 -22.37
N ALA A 76 -21.40 9.50 -23.62
CA ALA A 76 -22.24 9.30 -24.79
C ALA A 76 -22.96 7.95 -24.74
N VAL A 77 -22.23 6.87 -24.41
CA VAL A 77 -22.80 5.52 -24.26
C VAL A 77 -23.81 5.47 -23.11
N ALA A 78 -23.48 6.06 -21.96
CA ALA A 78 -24.38 6.09 -20.81
C ALA A 78 -25.67 6.87 -21.09
N ALA A 79 -25.56 8.02 -21.75
CA ALA A 79 -26.70 8.82 -22.17
C ALA A 79 -27.56 8.07 -23.19
N ALA A 80 -26.95 7.47 -24.22
CA ALA A 80 -27.66 6.68 -25.22
C ALA A 80 -28.36 5.47 -24.59
N PHE A 81 -27.73 4.80 -23.62
CA PHE A 81 -28.33 3.69 -22.89
C PHE A 81 -29.60 4.15 -22.15
N SER A 82 -29.50 5.26 -21.40
CA SER A 82 -30.62 5.82 -20.64
C SER A 82 -31.76 6.28 -21.54
N SER A 83 -31.45 6.90 -22.68
CA SER A 83 -32.46 7.48 -23.58
C SER A 83 -33.11 6.48 -24.54
N TYR A 84 -32.35 5.52 -25.08
CA TYR A 84 -32.83 4.66 -26.17
C TYR A 84 -33.07 3.21 -25.76
N LEU A 85 -32.29 2.65 -24.83
CA LEU A 85 -32.30 1.21 -24.57
C LEU A 85 -33.30 0.75 -23.51
N GLY A 86 -33.97 1.67 -22.81
CA GLY A 86 -34.97 1.37 -21.77
C GLY A 86 -36.01 0.29 -22.13
N PRO A 87 -36.74 0.40 -23.26
CA PRO A 87 -37.84 -0.52 -23.60
C PRO A 87 -37.39 -1.87 -24.19
N TYR A 88 -36.10 -2.06 -24.48
CA TYR A 88 -35.60 -3.27 -25.14
C TYR A 88 -35.27 -4.41 -24.17
N ASN A 89 -35.24 -5.65 -24.66
CA ASN A 89 -34.87 -6.81 -23.86
C ASN A 89 -33.37 -6.82 -23.49
N PHE A 90 -33.03 -7.55 -22.42
CA PHE A 90 -31.65 -7.64 -21.91
C PHE A 90 -30.64 -8.05 -22.99
N SER A 91 -30.94 -9.10 -23.77
CA SER A 91 -30.03 -9.58 -24.83
C SER A 91 -29.71 -8.49 -25.84
N PHE A 92 -30.72 -7.75 -26.30
CA PHE A 92 -30.53 -6.64 -27.23
C PHE A 92 -29.70 -5.50 -26.64
N ARG A 93 -29.98 -5.12 -25.37
CA ARG A 93 -29.20 -4.08 -24.68
C ARG A 93 -27.73 -4.48 -24.53
N ARG A 94 -27.48 -5.75 -24.18
CA ARG A 94 -26.12 -6.28 -24.03
C ARG A 94 -25.39 -6.22 -25.37
N ASP A 95 -25.98 -6.74 -26.43
CA ASP A 95 -25.35 -6.80 -27.75
C ASP A 95 -25.05 -5.39 -28.29
N MET A 96 -25.97 -4.44 -28.05
CA MET A 96 -25.77 -3.04 -28.39
C MET A 96 -24.61 -2.41 -27.61
N MET A 97 -24.49 -2.66 -26.31
CA MET A 97 -23.46 -2.09 -25.44
C MET A 97 -22.08 -2.70 -25.62
N THR A 98 -21.98 -3.99 -25.94
CA THR A 98 -20.69 -4.71 -25.99
C THR A 98 -20.12 -4.84 -27.40
N VAL A 99 -20.96 -4.79 -28.43
CA VAL A 99 -20.53 -5.04 -29.82
C VAL A 99 -20.77 -3.81 -30.68
N HIS A 100 -22.02 -3.38 -30.84
CA HIS A 100 -22.37 -2.38 -31.86
C HIS A 100 -21.92 -0.96 -31.52
N TRP A 101 -22.20 -0.47 -30.32
CA TRP A 101 -21.83 0.90 -29.93
C TRP A 101 -20.33 1.10 -29.77
N PRO A 102 -19.56 0.15 -29.19
CA PRO A 102 -18.11 0.23 -29.18
C PRO A 102 -17.52 0.30 -30.59
N ALA A 103 -17.99 -0.55 -31.52
CA ALA A 103 -17.52 -0.54 -32.91
C ALA A 103 -17.81 0.81 -33.59
N CYS A 104 -19.02 1.35 -33.44
CA CYS A 104 -19.38 2.66 -33.99
C CYS A 104 -18.52 3.81 -33.43
N LEU A 105 -18.11 3.73 -32.17
CA LEU A 105 -17.28 4.77 -31.53
C LEU A 105 -15.82 4.65 -31.95
N GLU A 106 -15.33 3.43 -32.14
CA GLU A 106 -14.00 3.15 -32.69
C GLU A 106 -13.86 3.66 -34.14
N GLU A 107 -14.85 3.40 -35.00
CA GLU A 107 -14.90 3.95 -36.37
C GLU A 107 -14.86 5.49 -36.40
N ARG A 108 -15.42 6.13 -35.37
CA ARG A 108 -15.47 7.60 -35.23
C ARG A 108 -14.27 8.17 -34.49
N GLY A 109 -13.29 7.33 -34.13
CA GLY A 109 -12.08 7.75 -33.40
C GLY A 109 -12.34 8.21 -31.96
N THR A 110 -13.50 7.87 -31.38
CA THR A 110 -13.82 8.20 -29.99
C THR A 110 -13.36 7.09 -29.07
N ILE A 111 -12.51 7.43 -28.10
CA ILE A 111 -11.93 6.46 -27.17
C ILE A 111 -13.00 6.07 -26.14
N LEU A 112 -13.17 4.76 -25.95
CA LEU A 112 -13.90 4.17 -24.84
C LEU A 112 -12.92 3.44 -23.93
N PHE A 113 -12.90 3.79 -22.66
CA PHE A 113 -12.04 3.13 -21.68
C PHE A 113 -12.81 2.02 -20.98
N ASN A 114 -12.49 0.78 -21.32
CA ASN A 114 -13.06 -0.40 -20.69
C ASN A 114 -12.19 -0.86 -19.52
N ASP A 115 -12.45 -0.34 -18.31
CA ASP A 115 -11.81 -0.78 -17.06
C ASP A 115 -12.09 -2.27 -16.75
N CYS A 116 -13.19 -2.83 -17.31
CA CYS A 116 -13.66 -4.18 -17.00
C CYS A 116 -12.79 -5.32 -17.57
N LYS A 117 -11.85 -5.05 -18.48
CA LYS A 117 -10.97 -6.12 -19.02
C LYS A 117 -9.86 -6.55 -18.06
N GLY A 118 -9.50 -5.72 -17.07
CA GLY A 118 -8.41 -6.03 -16.12
C GLY A 118 -8.76 -7.03 -15.01
N ARG A 119 -9.98 -7.58 -14.98
CA ARG A 119 -10.44 -8.50 -13.92
C ARG A 119 -10.47 -9.98 -14.36
N ILE A 120 -10.14 -10.29 -15.62
CA ILE A 120 -10.24 -11.65 -16.21
C ILE A 120 -8.85 -12.29 -16.45
N GLU A 121 -7.75 -11.54 -16.36
CA GLU A 121 -6.40 -12.10 -16.44
C GLU A 121 -5.83 -12.42 -15.05
N LYS A 122 -6.34 -13.47 -14.41
CA LYS A 122 -5.53 -14.37 -13.59
C LYS A 122 -6.01 -15.81 -13.81
N PRO A 123 -5.11 -16.77 -14.09
CA PRO A 123 -5.44 -18.18 -14.12
C PRO A 123 -5.87 -18.67 -12.72
#